data_AF-A0A512C4Q3-F1
#
_entry.id   AF-A0A512C4Q3-F1
#
_cell.length_a   1.000
_cell.length_b   1.000
_cell.length_c   1.000
_cell.angle_alpha   90.00
_cell.angle_beta   90.00
_cell.angle_gamma   90.00
#
_symmetry.space_group_name_H-M   'P 1'
#
loop_
_entity.id
_entity.type
_entity.pdbx_description
1 polymer ?
#
loop_
_entity_poly.entity_id
_entity_poly.type
_entity_poly.pdbx_seq_one_letter_code
_entity_poly.pdbx_strand_id
1 'polypeptide(L)'
;MGRSDLERLSKEELIELVLRLQRPPKTSRTSSKPPSTDRKEQRERSKPGGAKLGHEGHSRMISDTPDEVVEHRHDRCSCCSAVLMVDLPGEAISLHEQIDLPAVKPRVTQHRRLAVRCRACGARVVAPVPEAARRTPFGPRLHAVATYLKTFQALSYERLQAALADLFGLTLSQDGLMNLLRRAEVVASDETGVRIEGRECLPPGVPQPARRRASGRGHPRG
;
A
#
# COMPACT_ATOMS: atom_id res chain seq x y z
N MET A 1 13.00 48.49 -26.35
CA MET A 1 13.98 49.26 -27.13
C MET A 1 13.19 50.06 -28.15
N GLY A 2 13.27 51.39 -28.09
CA GLY A 2 12.56 52.29 -28.99
C GLY A 2 13.33 52.54 -30.28
N ARG A 3 12.68 53.17 -31.26
CA ARG A 3 13.28 53.49 -32.57
C ARG A 3 14.49 54.43 -32.45
N SER A 4 14.40 55.40 -31.55
CA SER A 4 15.49 56.34 -31.21
C SER A 4 16.73 55.68 -30.58
N ASP A 5 16.55 54.53 -29.94
CA ASP A 5 17.66 53.80 -29.30
C ASP A 5 18.45 53.02 -30.34
N LEU A 6 17.77 52.51 -31.37
CA LEU A 6 18.37 51.76 -32.49
C LEU A 6 19.21 52.65 -33.41
N GLU A 7 18.79 53.91 -33.60
CA GLU A 7 19.50 54.89 -34.43
C GLU A 7 20.82 55.38 -33.79
N ARG A 8 21.02 55.11 -32.50
CA ARG A 8 22.25 55.47 -31.76
C ARG A 8 23.28 54.34 -31.71
N LEU A 9 22.92 53.14 -32.19
CA LEU A 9 23.83 52.01 -32.20
C LEU A 9 24.80 52.12 -33.38
N SER A 10 26.05 51.76 -33.12
CA SER A 10 27.05 51.54 -34.16
C SER A 10 26.64 50.38 -35.08
N LYS A 11 27.26 50.31 -36.26
CA LYS A 11 27.02 49.25 -37.23
C LYS A 11 27.34 47.87 -36.64
N GLU A 12 28.40 47.80 -35.84
CA GLU A 12 28.86 46.59 -35.16
C GLU A 12 27.84 46.13 -34.12
N GLU A 13 27.32 47.04 -33.31
CA GLU A 13 26.27 46.74 -32.31
C GLU A 13 24.95 46.31 -32.95
N LEU A 14 24.59 46.91 -34.10
CA LEU A 14 23.42 46.49 -34.88
C LEU A 14 23.59 45.08 -35.44
N ILE A 15 24.79 44.74 -35.95
CA ILE A 15 25.09 43.39 -36.45
C ILE A 15 25.00 42.36 -35.31
N GLU A 16 25.59 42.65 -34.15
CA GLU A 16 25.54 41.75 -33.00
C GLU A 16 24.10 41.53 -32.50
N LEU A 17 23.31 42.61 -32.43
CA LEU A 17 21.91 42.54 -32.03
C LEU A 17 21.08 41.67 -32.99
N VAL A 18 21.27 41.84 -34.30
CA VAL A 18 20.59 41.03 -35.32
C VAL A 18 20.99 39.56 -35.23
N LEU A 19 22.28 39.26 -35.07
CA LEU A 19 22.78 37.89 -34.91
C LEU A 19 22.18 37.21 -33.67
N ARG A 20 22.03 37.95 -32.57
CA ARG A 20 21.40 37.45 -31.33
C ARG A 20 19.91 37.17 -31.50
N LEU A 21 19.20 38.01 -32.27
CA LEU A 21 17.78 37.82 -32.57
C LEU A 21 17.53 36.64 -33.53
N GLN A 22 18.48 36.34 -34.44
CA GLN A 22 18.40 35.17 -35.33
C GLN A 22 18.68 33.84 -34.62
N ARG A 23 19.29 33.87 -33.43
CA ARG A 23 19.60 32.67 -32.62
C ARG A 23 19.06 32.82 -31.20
N PRO A 24 17.72 32.85 -31.01
CA PRO A 24 17.15 32.92 -29.69
C PRO A 24 17.57 31.71 -28.84
N PRO A 25 17.72 31.88 -27.51
CA PRO A 25 18.06 30.77 -26.63
C PRO A 25 17.01 29.66 -26.72
N LYS A 26 17.48 28.41 -26.84
CA LYS A 26 16.63 27.22 -26.95
C LYS A 26 15.97 26.92 -25.60
N THR A 27 14.73 27.36 -25.41
CA THR A 27 13.84 26.99 -24.28
C THR A 27 12.84 25.91 -24.72
N SER A 28 12.13 25.28 -23.78
CA SER A 28 11.06 24.31 -24.11
C SER A 28 9.92 24.92 -24.95
N ARG A 29 9.80 26.24 -25.00
CA ARG A 29 8.77 26.97 -25.76
C ARG A 29 9.13 27.21 -27.23
N THR A 30 10.41 27.14 -27.59
CA THR A 30 10.92 27.46 -28.95
C THR A 30 11.81 26.38 -29.55
N SER A 31 12.16 25.36 -28.78
CA SER A 31 12.93 24.20 -29.21
C SER A 31 12.22 22.98 -28.65
N SER A 32 12.12 21.90 -29.42
CA SER A 32 11.47 20.62 -29.05
C SER A 32 12.12 19.86 -27.86
N LYS A 33 12.75 20.59 -26.94
CA LYS A 33 13.30 20.11 -25.68
C LYS A 33 12.15 19.90 -24.69
N PRO A 34 12.15 18.79 -23.93
CA PRO A 34 11.12 18.54 -22.95
C PRO A 34 11.13 19.63 -21.85
N PRO A 35 9.97 19.98 -21.26
CA PRO A 35 9.83 21.01 -20.22
C PRO A 35 10.70 20.78 -18.98
N SER A 36 11.10 19.52 -18.74
CA SER A 36 12.01 19.12 -17.67
C SER A 36 13.43 19.68 -17.82
N THR A 37 13.80 20.16 -19.00
CA THR A 37 15.14 20.70 -19.29
C THR A 37 15.22 22.22 -19.14
N ASP A 38 14.08 22.90 -18.96
CA ASP A 38 14.09 24.32 -18.61
C ASP A 38 14.46 24.46 -17.14
N ARG A 39 15.52 25.24 -16.84
CA ARG A 39 15.79 25.66 -15.46
C ARG A 39 14.61 26.51 -15.01
N LYS A 40 13.80 26.00 -14.08
CA LYS A 40 12.82 26.82 -13.37
C LYS A 40 13.56 27.99 -12.72
N GLU A 41 13.13 29.20 -13.02
CA GLU A 41 13.65 30.39 -12.36
C GLU A 41 13.46 30.26 -10.85
N GLN A 42 14.58 30.30 -10.13
CA GLN A 42 14.56 30.34 -8.67
C GLN A 42 14.08 31.74 -8.28
N ARG A 43 12.87 31.84 -7.70
CA ARG A 43 12.39 33.10 -7.15
C ARG A 43 13.41 33.63 -6.15
N GLU A 44 13.78 34.91 -6.25
CA GLU A 44 14.76 35.58 -5.36
C GLU A 44 14.44 35.45 -3.86
N ARG A 45 13.19 35.12 -3.51
CA ARG A 45 12.73 34.91 -2.12
C ARG A 45 12.44 33.45 -1.77
N SER A 46 13.05 32.50 -2.48
CA SER A 46 12.92 31.08 -2.12
C SER A 46 13.69 30.80 -0.82
N LYS A 47 12.95 30.49 0.25
CA LYS A 47 13.56 30.03 1.50
C LYS A 47 14.16 28.63 1.27
N PRO A 48 15.29 28.28 1.91
CA PRO A 48 15.81 26.92 1.89
C PRO A 48 14.70 25.93 2.26
N GLY A 49 14.52 24.88 1.46
CA GLY A 49 13.61 23.80 1.79
C GLY A 49 14.15 23.05 2.99
N GLY A 50 13.52 23.25 4.14
CA GLY A 50 13.87 22.60 5.39
C GLY A 50 12.77 22.79 6.43
N ALA A 51 12.72 21.91 7.42
CA ALA A 51 11.82 22.08 8.55
C ALA A 51 12.08 23.45 9.20
N LYS A 52 11.02 24.19 9.51
CA LYS A 52 11.14 25.50 10.17
C LYS A 52 11.89 25.31 11.49
N LEU A 53 12.72 26.29 11.87
CA LEU A 53 13.29 26.37 13.21
C LEU A 53 12.15 26.25 14.24
N GLY A 54 12.19 25.25 15.12
CA GLY A 54 11.13 24.94 16.09
C GLY A 54 10.15 23.84 15.68
N HIS A 55 10.38 23.11 14.58
CA HIS A 55 9.61 21.91 14.30
C HIS A 55 10.03 20.79 15.26
N GLU A 56 9.16 20.45 16.21
CA GLU A 56 9.37 19.26 17.03
C GLU A 56 9.37 18.02 16.12
N GLY A 57 10.35 17.15 16.33
CA GLY A 57 10.38 15.87 15.65
C GLY A 57 9.21 15.02 16.13
N HIS A 58 8.28 14.71 15.24
CA HIS A 58 7.29 13.68 15.52
C HIS A 58 7.93 12.33 15.27
N SER A 59 8.45 11.73 16.34
CA SER A 59 8.81 10.32 16.34
C SER A 59 7.56 9.46 16.46
N ARG A 60 7.57 8.30 15.81
CA ARG A 60 6.49 7.31 15.96
C ARG A 60 6.37 6.91 17.42
N MET A 61 5.13 6.79 17.93
CA MET A 61 4.87 6.22 19.25
C MET A 61 5.20 4.72 19.24
N ILE A 62 5.96 4.31 20.25
CA ILE A 62 6.31 2.90 20.49
C ILE A 62 5.05 2.16 20.98
N SER A 63 4.88 0.90 20.57
CA SER A 63 3.75 0.05 20.94
C SER A 63 3.88 -0.48 22.37
N ASP A 64 2.79 -0.43 23.12
CA ASP A 64 2.70 -1.10 24.42
C ASP A 64 2.48 -2.61 24.29
N THR A 65 2.09 -3.09 23.10
CA THR A 65 1.77 -4.50 22.82
C THR A 65 2.49 -4.96 21.55
N PRO A 66 3.82 -5.15 21.58
CA PRO A 66 4.56 -5.74 20.47
C PRO A 66 4.20 -7.22 20.30
N ASP A 67 4.20 -7.72 19.06
CA ASP A 67 3.94 -9.13 18.77
C ASP A 67 5.08 -10.05 19.28
N GLU A 68 6.31 -9.55 19.30
CA GLU A 68 7.51 -10.24 19.78
C GLU A 68 8.44 -9.24 20.46
N VAL A 69 9.07 -9.65 21.58
CA VAL A 69 10.11 -8.87 22.28
C VAL A 69 11.41 -9.65 22.25
N VAL A 70 12.45 -9.06 21.65
CA VAL A 70 13.80 -9.64 21.60
C VAL A 70 14.71 -8.82 22.51
N GLU A 71 15.16 -9.42 23.62
CA GLU A 71 16.10 -8.78 24.53
C GLU A 71 17.54 -9.02 24.06
N HIS A 72 18.25 -7.94 23.72
CA HIS A 72 19.65 -8.01 23.33
C HIS A 72 20.56 -7.90 24.56
N ARG A 73 21.19 -9.00 24.95
CA ARG A 73 22.20 -9.06 26.01
C ARG A 73 23.59 -9.34 25.45
N HIS A 74 24.63 -8.85 26.12
CA HIS A 74 26.00 -9.27 25.85
C HIS A 74 26.32 -10.57 26.59
N ASP A 75 27.01 -11.48 25.92
CA ASP A 75 27.45 -12.76 26.48
C ASP A 75 28.82 -12.66 27.20
N ARG A 76 29.52 -11.54 27.01
CA ARG A 76 30.84 -11.27 27.61
C ARG A 76 31.01 -9.82 28.03
N CYS A 77 31.77 -9.55 29.09
CA CYS A 77 32.16 -8.18 29.42
C CYS A 77 33.09 -7.64 28.33
N SER A 78 32.78 -6.45 27.83
CA SER A 78 33.67 -5.69 26.93
C SER A 78 35.02 -5.34 27.57
N CYS A 79 35.08 -5.33 28.91
CA CYS A 79 36.24 -4.96 29.71
C CYS A 79 37.26 -6.09 29.91
N CYS A 80 36.80 -7.27 30.33
CA CYS A 80 37.64 -8.38 30.79
C CYS A 80 37.32 -9.70 30.10
N SER A 81 36.36 -9.72 29.17
CA SER A 81 35.89 -10.90 28.43
C SER A 81 35.30 -12.04 29.28
N ALA A 82 35.09 -11.82 30.57
CA ALA A 82 34.39 -12.76 31.44
C ALA A 82 32.97 -13.02 30.90
N VAL A 83 32.51 -14.26 31.02
CA VAL A 83 31.18 -14.69 30.57
C VAL A 83 30.10 -14.04 31.42
N LEU A 84 29.11 -13.44 30.78
CA LEU A 84 27.92 -12.90 31.40
C LEU A 84 26.80 -13.93 31.30
N MET A 85 26.31 -14.39 32.44
CA MET A 85 25.22 -15.37 32.49
C MET A 85 23.90 -14.73 32.02
N VAL A 86 23.07 -15.52 31.33
CA VAL A 86 21.83 -15.03 30.68
C VAL A 86 20.80 -14.53 31.69
N ASP A 87 20.82 -15.08 32.91
CA ASP A 87 19.90 -14.76 34.02
C ASP A 87 20.31 -13.53 34.83
N LEU A 88 21.42 -12.87 34.48
CA LEU A 88 21.80 -11.62 35.12
C LEU A 88 20.72 -10.54 34.89
N PRO A 89 20.38 -9.76 35.94
CA PRO A 89 19.42 -8.68 35.81
C PRO A 89 19.93 -7.65 34.79
N GLY A 90 19.05 -7.24 33.88
CA GLY A 90 19.34 -6.24 32.86
C GLY A 90 18.32 -5.10 32.95
N GLU A 91 18.76 -3.89 32.59
CA GLU A 91 17.92 -2.71 32.46
C GLU A 91 17.79 -2.34 30.98
N ALA A 92 16.57 -2.09 30.51
CA ALA A 92 16.34 -1.65 29.15
C ALA A 92 16.70 -0.16 29.01
N ILE A 93 17.84 0.13 28.39
CA ILE A 93 18.34 1.51 28.20
C ILE A 93 17.78 2.20 26.94
N SER A 94 17.25 1.42 26.00
CA SER A 94 16.68 1.94 24.75
C SER A 94 15.68 0.94 24.16
N LEU A 95 14.62 1.44 23.55
CA LEU A 95 13.60 0.63 22.89
C LEU A 95 13.55 0.99 21.39
N HIS A 96 13.63 -0.03 20.54
CA HIS A 96 13.53 0.10 19.09
C HIS A 96 12.52 -0.91 18.57
N GLU A 97 11.61 -0.46 17.70
CA GLU A 97 10.63 -1.34 17.06
C GLU A 97 10.92 -1.50 15.58
N GLN A 98 10.96 -2.76 15.15
CA GLN A 98 10.88 -3.12 13.75
C GLN A 98 9.43 -3.49 13.44
N ILE A 99 8.81 -2.75 12.54
CA ILE A 99 7.50 -3.12 11.98
C ILE A 99 7.74 -3.72 10.61
N ASP A 100 7.34 -4.97 10.45
CA ASP A 100 7.40 -5.64 9.16
C ASP A 100 6.05 -6.29 8.84
N LEU A 101 5.79 -6.52 7.56
CA LEU A 101 4.63 -7.26 7.10
C LEU A 101 4.99 -8.74 6.97
N PRO A 102 4.23 -9.67 7.57
CA PRO A 102 4.47 -11.08 7.32
C PRO A 102 4.22 -11.39 5.84
N ALA A 103 4.91 -12.40 5.32
CA ALA A 103 4.68 -12.86 3.95
C ALA A 103 3.21 -13.31 3.76
N VAL A 104 2.44 -12.57 2.96
CA VAL A 104 1.01 -12.86 2.74
C VAL A 104 0.86 -13.76 1.52
N LYS A 105 0.41 -15.00 1.72
CA LYS A 105 0.15 -15.97 0.63
C LYS A 105 -1.30 -16.45 0.61
N PRO A 106 -1.89 -16.70 -0.57
CA PRO A 106 -3.20 -17.32 -0.68
C PRO A 106 -3.20 -18.71 -0.04
N ARG A 107 -4.22 -18.99 0.77
CA ARG A 107 -4.49 -20.34 1.27
C ARG A 107 -5.35 -21.08 0.26
N VAL A 108 -4.80 -22.14 -0.35
CA VAL A 108 -5.51 -22.97 -1.33
C VAL A 108 -6.02 -24.23 -0.65
N THR A 109 -7.34 -24.45 -0.67
CA THR A 109 -7.98 -25.68 -0.18
C THR A 109 -8.46 -26.50 -1.36
N GLN A 110 -7.92 -27.71 -1.53
CA GLN A 110 -8.36 -28.63 -2.56
C GLN A 110 -9.50 -29.52 -2.03
N HIS A 111 -10.68 -29.42 -2.62
CA HIS A 111 -11.81 -30.30 -2.29
C HIS A 111 -11.84 -31.51 -3.22
N ARG A 112 -11.52 -32.70 -2.69
CA ARG A 112 -11.55 -33.96 -3.46
C ARG A 112 -12.83 -34.73 -3.16
N ARG A 113 -13.55 -35.09 -4.22
CA ARG A 113 -14.72 -35.97 -4.13
C ARG A 113 -14.28 -37.40 -4.36
N LEU A 114 -14.64 -38.29 -3.45
CA LEU A 114 -14.33 -39.70 -3.54
C LEU A 114 -15.58 -40.49 -3.92
N ALA A 115 -15.38 -41.57 -4.66
CA ALA A 115 -16.38 -42.59 -4.87
C ALA A 115 -15.87 -43.89 -4.25
N VAL A 116 -16.70 -44.52 -3.42
CA VAL A 116 -16.39 -45.77 -2.74
C VAL A 116 -17.39 -46.84 -3.15
N ARG A 117 -16.98 -48.10 -3.08
CA ARG A 117 -17.91 -49.23 -3.26
C ARG A 117 -18.38 -49.72 -1.91
N CYS A 118 -19.69 -49.86 -1.73
CA CYS A 118 -20.28 -50.45 -0.54
C CYS A 118 -19.86 -51.91 -0.44
N ARG A 119 -19.35 -52.34 0.72
CA ARG A 119 -18.93 -53.74 0.93
C ARG A 119 -20.10 -54.71 1.02
N ALA A 120 -21.30 -54.24 1.38
CA ALA A 120 -22.47 -55.10 1.56
C ALA A 120 -23.22 -55.40 0.25
N CYS A 121 -23.39 -54.40 -0.62
CA CYS A 121 -24.20 -54.54 -1.84
C CYS A 121 -23.43 -54.23 -3.15
N GLY A 122 -22.15 -53.86 -3.07
CA GLY A 122 -21.32 -53.51 -4.22
C GLY A 122 -21.63 -52.15 -4.87
N ALA A 123 -22.66 -51.44 -4.42
CA ALA A 123 -23.08 -50.15 -4.99
C ALA A 123 -21.97 -49.09 -4.90
N ARG A 124 -21.79 -48.32 -5.98
CA ARG A 124 -20.85 -47.20 -6.03
C ARG A 124 -21.49 -45.94 -5.44
N VAL A 125 -21.02 -45.54 -4.26
CA VAL A 125 -21.47 -44.34 -3.55
C VAL A 125 -20.50 -43.20 -3.83
N VAL A 126 -21.00 -42.06 -4.27
CA VAL A 126 -20.17 -40.87 -4.59
C VAL A 126 -20.44 -39.77 -3.58
N ALA A 127 -19.38 -39.15 -3.05
CA ALA A 127 -19.52 -38.01 -2.17
C ALA A 127 -20.27 -36.86 -2.87
N PRO A 128 -21.17 -36.13 -2.16
CA PRO A 128 -21.89 -35.00 -2.73
C PRO A 128 -20.93 -33.89 -3.18
N VAL A 129 -21.42 -32.96 -4.01
CA VAL A 129 -20.63 -31.79 -4.42
C VAL A 129 -20.48 -30.86 -3.21
N PRO A 130 -19.25 -30.46 -2.83
CA PRO A 130 -19.05 -29.55 -1.70
C PRO A 130 -19.62 -28.17 -2.03
N GLU A 131 -20.22 -27.50 -1.05
CA GLU A 131 -20.74 -26.12 -1.20
C GLU A 131 -19.66 -25.16 -1.73
N ALA A 132 -18.40 -25.34 -1.33
CA ALA A 132 -17.27 -24.56 -1.80
C ALA A 132 -17.06 -24.63 -3.33
N ALA A 133 -17.48 -25.72 -3.98
CA ALA A 133 -17.39 -25.87 -5.44
C ALA A 133 -18.57 -25.26 -6.20
N ARG A 134 -19.62 -24.77 -5.50
CA ARG A 134 -20.78 -24.14 -6.15
C ARG A 134 -20.57 -22.66 -6.45
N ARG A 135 -19.56 -22.04 -5.82
CA ARG A 135 -19.24 -20.60 -5.96
C ARG A 135 -17.97 -20.41 -6.79
N THR A 136 -17.57 -19.14 -6.91
CA THR A 136 -16.24 -18.77 -7.42
C THR A 136 -15.13 -19.46 -6.61
N PRO A 137 -14.02 -19.90 -7.25
CA PRO A 137 -12.88 -20.50 -6.55
C PRO A 137 -12.15 -19.49 -5.65
N PHE A 138 -12.44 -18.20 -5.79
CA PHE A 138 -11.78 -17.13 -5.05
C PHE A 138 -12.53 -16.84 -3.75
N GLY A 139 -11.79 -16.77 -2.63
CA GLY A 139 -12.37 -16.43 -1.33
C GLY A 139 -12.75 -14.95 -1.19
N PRO A 140 -13.54 -14.59 -0.16
CA PRO A 140 -14.05 -13.23 0.03
C PRO A 140 -12.93 -12.20 0.27
N ARG A 141 -11.86 -12.56 0.99
CA ARG A 141 -10.71 -11.66 1.21
C ARG A 141 -10.00 -11.29 -0.08
N LEU A 142 -9.85 -12.24 -1.00
CA LEU A 142 -9.22 -11.98 -2.29
C LEU A 142 -10.10 -11.05 -3.15
N HIS A 143 -11.43 -11.23 -3.12
CA HIS A 143 -12.35 -10.28 -3.74
C HIS A 143 -12.20 -8.88 -3.15
N ALA A 144 -12.11 -8.76 -1.82
CA ALA A 144 -12.00 -7.47 -1.16
C ALA A 144 -10.72 -6.72 -1.57
N VAL A 145 -9.58 -7.40 -1.54
CA VAL A 145 -8.29 -6.83 -1.96
C VAL A 145 -8.33 -6.41 -3.43
N ALA A 146 -8.77 -7.30 -4.32
CA ALA A 146 -8.81 -7.00 -5.75
C ALA A 146 -9.75 -5.83 -6.07
N THR A 147 -10.93 -5.80 -5.45
CA THR A 147 -11.90 -4.70 -5.61
C THR A 147 -11.35 -3.39 -5.04
N TYR A 148 -10.72 -3.42 -3.87
CA TYR A 148 -10.11 -2.23 -3.28
C TYR A 148 -9.03 -1.64 -4.20
N LEU A 149 -8.10 -2.49 -4.65
CA LEU A 149 -7.02 -2.08 -5.55
C LEU A 149 -7.54 -1.59 -6.90
N LYS A 150 -8.61 -2.22 -7.42
CA LYS A 150 -9.22 -1.81 -8.68
C LYS A 150 -9.93 -0.45 -8.56
N THR A 151 -10.76 -0.30 -7.55
CA THR A 151 -11.73 0.80 -7.45
C THR A 151 -11.14 2.02 -6.76
N PHE A 152 -10.40 1.84 -5.67
CA PHE A 152 -9.90 2.94 -4.84
C PHE A 152 -8.46 3.33 -5.18
N GLN A 153 -7.64 2.35 -5.60
CA GLN A 153 -6.27 2.62 -6.06
C GLN A 153 -6.18 2.76 -7.59
N ALA A 154 -7.34 2.67 -8.28
CA ALA A 154 -7.48 2.87 -9.72
C ALA A 154 -6.50 2.06 -10.57
N LEU A 155 -6.14 0.85 -10.15
CA LEU A 155 -5.22 0.02 -10.91
C LEU A 155 -5.85 -0.44 -12.25
N SER A 156 -5.07 -0.33 -13.33
CA SER A 156 -5.39 -1.01 -14.58
C SER A 156 -5.44 -2.53 -14.35
N TYR A 157 -6.11 -3.27 -15.22
CA TYR A 157 -6.19 -4.73 -15.04
C TYR A 157 -4.79 -5.38 -15.04
N GLU A 158 -3.90 -4.96 -15.93
CA GLU A 158 -2.52 -5.44 -15.98
C GLU A 158 -1.76 -5.15 -14.68
N ARG A 159 -1.87 -3.92 -14.15
CA ARG A 159 -1.23 -3.54 -12.89
C ARG A 159 -1.81 -4.29 -11.70
N LEU A 160 -3.11 -4.58 -11.71
CA LEU A 160 -3.75 -5.39 -10.68
C LEU A 160 -3.27 -6.84 -10.72
N GLN A 161 -3.14 -7.44 -11.91
CA GLN A 161 -2.54 -8.79 -12.03
C GLN A 161 -1.10 -8.81 -11.51
N ALA A 162 -0.29 -7.83 -11.92
CA ALA A 162 1.09 -7.71 -11.44
C ALA A 162 1.14 -7.56 -9.91
N ALA A 163 0.32 -6.68 -9.34
CA ALA A 163 0.24 -6.50 -7.88
C ALA A 163 -0.17 -7.81 -7.16
N LEU A 164 -1.11 -8.58 -7.71
CA LEU A 164 -1.50 -9.86 -7.12
C LEU A 164 -0.37 -10.91 -7.21
N ALA A 165 0.39 -10.91 -8.30
CA ALA A 165 1.54 -11.78 -8.48
C ALA A 165 2.71 -11.39 -7.56
N ASP A 166 3.05 -10.11 -7.51
CA ASP A 166 4.23 -9.61 -6.79
C ASP A 166 4.01 -9.62 -5.26
N LEU A 167 2.82 -9.23 -4.80
CA LEU A 167 2.54 -9.12 -3.35
C LEU A 167 2.09 -10.43 -2.73
N PHE A 168 1.38 -11.28 -3.49
CA PHE A 168 0.76 -12.50 -2.96
C PHE A 168 1.23 -13.78 -3.65
N GLY A 169 2.04 -13.70 -4.70
CA GLY A 169 2.40 -14.87 -5.51
C GLY A 169 1.22 -15.46 -6.28
N LEU A 170 0.14 -14.68 -6.51
CA LEU A 170 -1.08 -15.15 -7.15
C LEU A 170 -1.15 -14.74 -8.62
N THR A 171 -0.85 -15.67 -9.51
CA THR A 171 -0.98 -15.47 -10.95
C THR A 171 -2.39 -15.81 -11.43
N LEU A 172 -3.11 -14.81 -11.95
CA LEU A 172 -4.45 -14.96 -12.53
C LEU A 172 -4.43 -14.58 -14.01
N SER A 173 -5.24 -15.23 -14.84
CA SER A 173 -5.54 -14.74 -16.18
C SER A 173 -6.40 -13.47 -16.12
N GLN A 174 -6.41 -12.68 -17.20
CA GLN A 174 -7.24 -11.48 -17.31
C GLN A 174 -8.73 -11.83 -17.12
N ASP A 175 -9.19 -12.90 -17.76
CA ASP A 175 -10.56 -13.40 -17.58
C ASP A 175 -10.84 -13.87 -16.15
N GLY A 176 -9.88 -14.51 -15.49
CA GLY A 176 -9.99 -14.89 -14.09
C GLY A 176 -10.19 -13.69 -13.18
N LEU A 177 -9.41 -12.63 -13.42
CA LEU A 177 -9.50 -11.36 -12.69
C LEU A 177 -10.82 -10.63 -12.98
N MET A 178 -11.27 -10.60 -14.24
CA MET A 178 -12.56 -9.99 -14.60
C MET A 178 -13.73 -10.75 -13.97
N ASN A 179 -13.71 -12.08 -13.99
CA ASN A 179 -14.74 -12.89 -13.35
C ASN A 179 -14.77 -12.72 -11.84
N LEU A 180 -13.60 -12.58 -11.21
CA LEU A 180 -13.47 -12.26 -9.80
C LEU A 180 -14.14 -10.91 -9.50
N LEU A 181 -13.82 -9.86 -10.25
CA LEU A 181 -14.37 -8.52 -10.02
C LEU A 181 -15.87 -8.44 -10.33
N ARG A 182 -16.37 -9.12 -11.37
CA ARG A 182 -17.80 -9.17 -11.70
C ARG A 182 -18.65 -9.84 -10.62
N ARG A 183 -18.08 -10.82 -9.91
CA ARG A 183 -18.76 -11.57 -8.84
C ARG A 183 -18.54 -10.95 -7.47
N ALA A 184 -17.80 -9.85 -7.37
CA ALA A 184 -17.70 -9.08 -6.15
C ALA A 184 -19.02 -8.35 -5.91
N GLU A 185 -19.91 -8.96 -5.13
CA GLU A 185 -21.02 -8.22 -4.54
C GLU A 185 -20.45 -7.26 -3.51
N VAL A 186 -20.31 -5.99 -3.90
CA VAL A 186 -19.94 -4.91 -3.00
C VAL A 186 -21.15 -4.65 -2.10
N VAL A 187 -21.10 -5.15 -0.87
CA VAL A 187 -22.20 -5.06 0.10
C VAL A 187 -22.28 -3.65 0.69
N ALA A 188 -21.13 -2.98 0.85
CA ALA A 188 -21.03 -1.55 1.17
C ALA A 188 -19.63 -1.03 0.85
N SER A 189 -19.53 0.23 0.48
CA SER A 189 -18.26 0.98 0.41
C SER A 189 -18.46 2.30 1.15
N ASP A 190 -17.71 2.52 2.22
CA ASP A 190 -17.68 3.79 2.96
C ASP A 190 -16.23 4.28 3.11
N GLU A 191 -16.05 5.44 3.74
CA GLU A 191 -14.74 6.06 4.00
C GLU A 191 -13.77 5.16 4.80
N THR A 192 -14.29 4.09 5.43
CA THR A 192 -13.53 3.09 6.18
C THR A 192 -13.22 1.79 5.42
N GLY A 193 -13.69 1.58 4.18
CA GLY A 193 -13.29 0.45 3.34
C GLY A 193 -14.41 -0.27 2.58
N VAL A 194 -14.05 -1.41 1.96
CA VAL A 194 -14.95 -2.25 1.15
C VAL A 194 -15.44 -3.45 1.96
N ARG A 195 -16.76 -3.58 2.12
CA ARG A 195 -17.40 -4.77 2.71
C ARG A 195 -17.87 -5.72 1.59
N ILE A 196 -17.39 -6.96 1.62
CA ILE A 196 -17.83 -8.05 0.73
C ILE A 196 -18.34 -9.19 1.63
N GLU A 197 -19.45 -9.85 1.25
CA GLU A 197 -20.14 -10.85 2.08
C GLU A 197 -19.20 -11.80 2.85
N GLY A 198 -19.39 -11.85 4.18
CA GLY A 198 -19.10 -13.06 4.97
C GLY A 198 -17.98 -13.01 6.02
N ARG A 199 -17.26 -11.89 6.22
CA ARG A 199 -16.47 -11.59 7.44
C ARG A 199 -15.81 -10.22 7.27
N GLU A 200 -15.81 -9.42 8.33
CA GLU A 200 -14.96 -8.24 8.44
C GLU A 200 -13.55 -8.56 7.91
N CYS A 201 -13.06 -7.77 6.96
CA CYS A 201 -11.64 -7.72 6.64
C CYS A 201 -10.92 -6.93 7.74
N LEU A 202 -11.05 -7.36 8.99
CA LEU A 202 -10.16 -6.91 10.05
C LEU A 202 -8.83 -7.63 9.84
N PRO A 203 -7.69 -6.92 9.91
CA PRO A 203 -6.39 -7.58 9.98
C PRO A 203 -6.39 -8.57 11.17
N PRO A 204 -5.64 -9.68 11.09
CA PRO A 204 -5.50 -10.56 12.24
C PRO A 204 -5.03 -9.73 13.46
N GLY A 205 -5.74 -9.80 14.58
CA GLY A 205 -5.36 -9.14 15.84
C GLY A 205 -6.24 -7.98 16.31
N VAL A 206 -7.17 -7.47 15.50
CA VAL A 206 -8.05 -6.38 15.96
C VAL A 206 -9.27 -6.98 16.71
N PRO A 207 -9.52 -6.61 17.98
CA PRO A 207 -10.70 -7.05 18.70
C PRO A 207 -11.97 -6.41 18.10
N GLN A 208 -13.04 -7.21 17.97
CA GLN A 208 -14.34 -6.71 17.48
C GLN A 208 -14.86 -5.62 18.42
N PRO A 209 -15.36 -4.48 17.91
CA PRO A 209 -16.07 -3.53 18.75
C PRO A 209 -17.32 -4.23 19.30
N ALA A 210 -17.45 -4.23 20.63
CA ALA A 210 -18.59 -4.82 21.32
C ALA A 210 -19.89 -4.29 20.71
N ARG A 211 -20.73 -5.21 20.22
CA ARG A 211 -22.08 -4.88 19.72
C ARG A 211 -22.79 -4.09 20.81
N ARG A 212 -23.03 -2.79 20.59
CA ARG A 212 -23.89 -1.98 21.45
C ARG A 212 -25.26 -2.66 21.46
N ARG A 213 -25.61 -3.29 22.58
CA ARG A 213 -26.99 -3.71 22.84
C ARG A 213 -27.83 -2.45 22.76
N ALA A 214 -28.74 -2.39 21.79
CA ALA A 214 -29.80 -1.41 21.78
C ALA A 214 -30.69 -1.71 23.00
N SER A 215 -30.43 -1.07 24.14
CA SER A 215 -31.37 -1.01 25.24
C SER A 215 -32.52 -0.11 24.81
N GLY A 216 -33.65 -0.75 24.55
CA GLY A 216 -34.90 -0.12 24.14
C GLY A 216 -35.36 0.96 25.11
N ARG A 217 -36.05 1.94 24.53
CA ARG A 217 -36.75 3.03 25.19
C ARG A 217 -37.84 2.46 26.11
N GLY A 218 -37.73 2.72 27.41
CA GLY A 218 -38.85 2.68 28.35
C GLY A 218 -39.38 4.10 28.55
N HIS A 219 -40.61 4.35 28.09
CA HIS A 219 -41.37 5.58 28.33
C HIS A 219 -41.61 5.81 29.83
N PRO A 220 -41.64 7.06 30.32
CA PRO A 220 -42.26 7.39 31.60
C PRO A 220 -43.73 7.76 31.37
N ARG A 221 -44.64 7.32 32.25
CA ARG A 221 -45.89 8.01 32.67
C ARG A 221 -46.81 7.06 33.42
N GLY A 222 -47.38 7.56 34.52
CA GLY A 222 -48.61 7.08 35.15
C GLY A 222 -48.36 6.40 36.48
#